data_AF-A0A3A0ACD6-F1
#
_entry.id   AF-A0A3A0ACD6-F1
#
_cell.length_a   1.000
_cell.length_b   1.000
_cell.length_c   1.000
_cell.angle_alpha   90.00
_cell.angle_beta   90.00
_cell.angle_gamma   90.00
#
_symmetry.space_group_name_H-M   'P 1'
#
loop_
_entity.id
_entity.type
_entity.pdbx_description
1 polymer ?
#
loop_
_entity_poly.entity_id
_entity_poly.type
_entity_poly.pdbx_seq_one_letter_code
_entity_poly.pdbx_strand_id
1 'polypeptide(L)'
;MNIGRQEAILAELQKTVADLGRDGGKISPSVYDTAQRLRLYPPQEGVSAGLEWLLAQQHPDGGWCESTVLAARDIPTLAAILAIHQYRRDAQAQAAIRRGLAYLATHASRWSAVHINETPLGGEMILPLLLKEAAAQGFAIDQRPYARLFGMREQKLERLARYPFAANSAPTYSWEALELPFAPQMLDPWTGVGHSPSATAAWLRSAGDAPQYAELRALA
;
A
#
# COMPACT_ATOMS: atom_id res chain seq x y z
N MET A 1 -4.53 17.96 -39.30
CA MET A 1 -5.30 17.65 -38.07
C MET A 1 -6.67 18.29 -38.24
N ASN A 2 -7.77 17.53 -38.10
CA ASN A 2 -9.11 17.98 -38.49
C ASN A 2 -9.69 18.94 -37.43
N ILE A 3 -10.16 20.12 -37.82
CA ILE A 3 -10.66 21.19 -36.92
C ILE A 3 -11.75 20.67 -35.97
N GLY A 4 -12.68 19.84 -36.48
CA GLY A 4 -13.74 19.25 -35.63
C GLY A 4 -13.22 18.30 -34.54
N ARG A 5 -12.03 17.69 -34.73
CA ARG A 5 -11.39 16.87 -33.67
C ARG A 5 -10.80 17.76 -32.57
N GLN A 6 -10.28 18.94 -32.92
CA GLN A 6 -9.73 19.88 -31.93
C GLN A 6 -10.85 20.48 -31.06
N GLU A 7 -11.98 20.85 -31.66
CA GLU A 7 -13.14 21.36 -30.93
C GLU A 7 -13.74 20.31 -29.98
N ALA A 8 -13.83 19.05 -30.42
CA ALA A 8 -14.30 17.96 -29.58
C ALA A 8 -13.38 17.72 -28.36
N ILE A 9 -12.06 17.69 -28.57
CA ILE A 9 -11.09 17.54 -27.47
C ILE A 9 -11.18 18.72 -26.50
N LEU A 10 -11.32 19.95 -27.00
CA LEU A 10 -11.43 21.13 -26.15
C LEU A 10 -12.69 21.08 -25.28
N ALA A 11 -13.83 20.67 -25.85
CA ALA A 11 -15.07 20.50 -25.09
C ALA A 11 -14.95 19.42 -24.01
N GLU A 12 -14.30 18.29 -24.31
CA GLU A 12 -14.07 17.22 -23.34
C GLU A 12 -13.12 17.66 -22.20
N LEU A 13 -12.05 18.40 -22.53
CA LEU A 13 -11.15 18.97 -21.53
C LEU A 13 -11.86 19.98 -20.63
N GLN A 14 -12.67 20.87 -21.20
CA GLN A 14 -13.47 21.83 -20.41
C GLN A 14 -14.41 21.12 -19.46
N LYS A 15 -15.10 20.06 -19.92
CA LYS A 15 -15.95 19.23 -19.06
C LYS A 15 -15.15 18.57 -17.94
N THR A 16 -14.00 17.97 -18.27
CA THR A 16 -13.14 17.29 -17.30
C THR A 16 -12.62 18.26 -16.24
N VAL A 17 -12.21 19.47 -16.65
CA VAL A 17 -11.76 20.53 -15.74
C VAL A 17 -12.91 21.02 -14.85
N ALA A 18 -14.11 21.18 -15.39
CA ALA A 18 -15.30 21.57 -14.62
C ALA A 18 -15.74 20.53 -13.57
N ASP A 19 -15.32 19.27 -13.74
CA ASP A 19 -15.59 18.17 -12.83
C ASP A 19 -14.48 17.94 -11.79
N LEU A 20 -13.39 18.72 -11.80
CA LEU A 20 -12.31 18.61 -10.81
C LEU A 20 -12.81 18.87 -9.38
N GLY A 21 -12.31 18.08 -8.43
CA GLY A 21 -12.62 18.24 -7.00
C GLY A 21 -14.00 17.75 -6.56
N ARG A 22 -14.86 17.28 -7.49
CA ARG A 22 -16.12 16.62 -7.15
C ARG A 22 -15.87 15.21 -6.62
N ASP A 23 -16.66 14.80 -5.62
CA ASP A 23 -16.65 13.46 -5.04
C ASP A 23 -15.27 12.97 -4.58
N GLY A 24 -14.41 13.88 -4.11
CA GLY A 24 -13.05 13.56 -3.66
C GLY A 24 -12.01 13.42 -4.79
N GLY A 25 -12.40 13.71 -6.04
CA GLY A 25 -11.54 13.62 -7.22
C GLY A 25 -11.56 12.25 -7.88
N LYS A 26 -10.74 12.09 -8.92
CA LYS A 26 -10.61 10.83 -9.68
C LYS A 26 -9.19 10.31 -9.55
N ILE A 27 -9.04 9.17 -8.88
CA ILE A 27 -7.78 8.44 -8.74
C ILE A 27 -8.02 6.96 -9.07
N SER A 28 -7.02 6.30 -9.65
CA SER A 28 -7.07 4.86 -9.85
C SER A 28 -7.05 4.12 -8.52
N PRO A 29 -7.73 2.97 -8.40
CA PRO A 29 -7.66 2.14 -7.20
C PRO A 29 -6.23 1.62 -6.99
N SER A 30 -5.85 1.47 -5.71
CA SER A 30 -4.53 0.95 -5.31
C SER A 30 -4.67 -0.44 -4.71
N VAL A 31 -3.97 -1.42 -5.31
CA VAL A 31 -3.91 -2.79 -4.77
C VAL A 31 -3.31 -2.80 -3.38
N TYR A 32 -2.23 -2.03 -3.18
CA TYR A 32 -1.55 -1.94 -1.89
C TYR A 32 -2.48 -1.39 -0.82
N ASP A 33 -3.14 -0.26 -1.07
CA ASP A 33 -4.03 0.38 -0.09
C ASP A 33 -5.26 -0.46 0.21
N THR A 34 -5.83 -1.12 -0.82
CA THR A 34 -6.96 -2.03 -0.62
C THR A 34 -6.55 -3.20 0.27
N ALA A 35 -5.40 -3.82 0.00
CA ALA A 35 -4.88 -4.92 0.81
C ALA A 35 -4.57 -4.47 2.25
N GLN A 36 -3.91 -3.34 2.44
CA GLN A 36 -3.62 -2.81 3.76
C GLN A 36 -4.91 -2.43 4.52
N ARG A 37 -5.90 -1.80 3.88
CA ARG A 37 -7.19 -1.53 4.52
C ARG A 37 -7.85 -2.80 5.02
N LEU A 38 -7.92 -3.86 4.20
CA LEU A 38 -8.49 -5.15 4.58
C LEU A 38 -7.73 -5.80 5.75
N ARG A 39 -6.40 -5.67 5.80
CA ARG A 39 -5.57 -6.31 6.82
C ARG A 39 -5.54 -5.56 8.14
N LEU A 40 -5.47 -4.23 8.06
CA LEU A 40 -5.21 -3.36 9.21
C LEU A 40 -6.52 -2.91 9.87
N TYR A 41 -7.49 -2.48 9.08
CA TYR A 41 -8.76 -1.95 9.57
C TYR A 41 -9.90 -2.35 8.62
N PRO A 42 -10.30 -3.64 8.65
CA PRO A 42 -11.30 -4.16 7.73
C PRO A 42 -12.64 -3.44 7.92
N PRO A 43 -13.35 -3.11 6.84
CA PRO A 43 -14.70 -2.57 6.95
C PRO A 43 -15.67 -3.62 7.49
N GLN A 44 -16.75 -3.19 8.16
CA GLN A 44 -17.79 -4.10 8.66
C GLN A 44 -18.44 -4.91 7.53
N GLU A 45 -18.63 -4.27 6.37
CA GLU A 45 -19.14 -4.87 5.15
C GLU A 45 -18.13 -4.68 4.00
N GLY A 46 -18.16 -5.56 3.01
CA GLY A 46 -17.33 -5.41 1.80
C GLY A 46 -15.95 -6.07 1.85
N VAL A 47 -15.59 -6.78 2.93
CA VAL A 47 -14.36 -7.62 2.97
C VAL A 47 -14.34 -8.61 1.81
N SER A 48 -15.45 -9.34 1.57
CA SER A 48 -15.56 -10.27 0.45
C SER A 48 -15.40 -9.60 -0.90
N ALA A 49 -16.03 -8.42 -1.10
CA ALA A 49 -15.91 -7.67 -2.35
C ALA A 49 -14.48 -7.19 -2.60
N GLY A 50 -13.79 -6.71 -1.56
CA GLY A 50 -12.38 -6.33 -1.64
C GLY A 50 -11.46 -7.51 -1.97
N LEU A 51 -11.73 -8.69 -1.41
CA LEU A 51 -10.98 -9.91 -1.72
C LEU A 51 -11.21 -10.40 -3.15
N GLU A 52 -12.45 -10.38 -3.63
CA GLU A 52 -12.76 -10.70 -5.03
C GLU A 52 -12.11 -9.71 -6.00
N TRP A 53 -12.14 -8.41 -5.66
CA TRP A 53 -11.43 -7.40 -6.43
C TRP A 53 -9.92 -7.68 -6.46
N LEU A 54 -9.28 -7.97 -5.32
CA LEU A 54 -7.86 -8.34 -5.27
C LEU A 54 -7.57 -9.56 -6.14
N LEU A 55 -8.38 -10.62 -6.08
CA LEU A 55 -8.20 -11.81 -6.92
C LEU A 55 -8.29 -11.47 -8.42
N ALA A 56 -9.22 -10.59 -8.80
CA ALA A 56 -9.38 -10.14 -10.17
C ALA A 56 -8.24 -9.23 -10.67
N GLN A 57 -7.48 -8.59 -9.77
CA GLN A 57 -6.33 -7.74 -10.13
C GLN A 57 -5.03 -8.52 -10.39
N GLN A 58 -5.01 -9.85 -10.21
CA GLN A 58 -3.78 -10.63 -10.43
C GLN A 58 -3.49 -10.79 -11.93
N HIS A 59 -2.29 -10.37 -12.37
CA HIS A 59 -1.86 -10.50 -13.76
C HIS A 59 -1.47 -11.95 -14.11
N PRO A 60 -1.39 -12.32 -15.41
CA PRO A 60 -1.00 -13.67 -15.86
C PRO A 60 0.37 -14.16 -15.35
N ASP A 61 1.32 -13.27 -15.08
CA ASP A 61 2.64 -13.59 -14.51
C ASP A 61 2.61 -13.85 -13.00
N GLY A 62 1.46 -13.65 -12.35
CA GLY A 62 1.24 -13.89 -10.92
C GLY A 62 1.41 -12.66 -10.03
N GLY A 63 1.94 -11.56 -10.55
CA GLY A 63 2.07 -10.31 -9.81
C GLY A 63 0.79 -9.48 -9.78
N TRP A 64 0.75 -8.50 -8.90
CA TRP A 64 -0.30 -7.48 -8.84
C TRP A 64 0.22 -6.12 -9.25
N CYS A 65 -0.72 -5.26 -9.70
CA CYS A 65 -0.48 -3.92 -10.22
C CYS A 65 0.26 -3.92 -11.57
N GLU A 66 -0.11 -2.97 -12.43
CA GLU A 66 0.62 -2.65 -13.64
C GLU A 66 1.60 -1.52 -13.33
N SER A 67 2.90 -1.78 -13.54
CA SER A 67 3.94 -0.77 -13.31
C SER A 67 5.08 -0.97 -14.28
N THR A 68 5.55 0.15 -14.85
CA THR A 68 6.79 0.22 -15.65
C THR A 68 8.04 0.02 -14.78
N VAL A 69 7.94 0.31 -13.48
CA VAL A 69 8.96 -0.02 -12.48
C VAL A 69 8.61 -1.37 -11.88
N LEU A 70 9.20 -2.45 -12.38
CA LEU A 70 8.85 -3.81 -11.97
C LEU A 70 9.07 -4.07 -10.48
N ALA A 71 10.07 -3.43 -9.86
CA ALA A 71 10.30 -3.48 -8.41
C ALA A 71 9.10 -2.92 -7.61
N ALA A 72 8.33 -2.00 -8.19
CA ALA A 72 7.13 -1.47 -7.54
C ALA A 72 5.99 -2.50 -7.44
N ARG A 73 6.04 -3.62 -8.16
CA ARG A 73 5.00 -4.67 -8.13
C ARG A 73 5.15 -5.65 -6.98
N ASP A 74 6.32 -5.76 -6.36
CA ASP A 74 6.54 -6.70 -5.26
C ASP A 74 5.77 -6.29 -4.00
N ILE A 75 5.67 -4.98 -3.73
CA ILE A 75 4.89 -4.42 -2.62
C ILE A 75 3.40 -4.77 -2.73
N PRO A 76 2.67 -4.40 -3.80
CA PRO A 76 1.26 -4.76 -3.93
C PRO A 76 1.06 -6.27 -4.06
N THR A 77 1.99 -7.02 -4.65
CA THR A 77 1.93 -8.49 -4.71
C THR A 77 1.95 -9.10 -3.31
N LEU A 78 2.92 -8.71 -2.49
CA LEU A 78 3.07 -9.26 -1.14
C LEU A 78 1.93 -8.80 -0.23
N ALA A 79 1.49 -7.54 -0.34
CA ALA A 79 0.32 -7.05 0.38
C ALA A 79 -0.96 -7.82 0.01
N ALA A 80 -1.20 -8.08 -1.28
CA ALA A 80 -2.34 -8.86 -1.74
C ALA A 80 -2.29 -10.31 -1.25
N ILE A 81 -1.12 -10.96 -1.29
CA ILE A 81 -0.93 -12.32 -0.72
C ILE A 81 -1.34 -12.33 0.75
N LEU A 82 -0.82 -11.39 1.55
CA LEU A 82 -1.09 -11.33 2.99
C LEU A 82 -2.58 -11.06 3.27
N ALA A 83 -3.23 -10.19 2.49
CA ALA A 83 -4.66 -9.91 2.63
C ALA A 83 -5.52 -11.13 2.26
N ILE A 84 -5.26 -11.77 1.13
CA ILE A 84 -5.98 -12.99 0.71
C ILE A 84 -5.76 -14.11 1.72
N HIS A 85 -4.51 -14.28 2.20
CA HIS A 85 -4.17 -15.25 3.23
C HIS A 85 -4.80 -14.93 4.59
N GLN A 86 -5.20 -13.71 4.89
CA GLN A 86 -5.87 -13.44 6.17
C GLN A 86 -7.30 -14.02 6.20
N TYR A 87 -7.98 -14.08 5.05
CA TYR A 87 -9.43 -14.35 5.02
C TYR A 87 -9.85 -15.60 4.23
N ARG A 88 -9.05 -16.08 3.26
CA ARG A 88 -9.47 -17.18 2.37
C ARG A 88 -8.52 -18.37 2.40
N ARG A 89 -9.09 -19.57 2.29
CA ARG A 89 -8.36 -20.86 2.29
C ARG A 89 -8.74 -21.79 1.15
N ASP A 90 -9.69 -21.41 0.30
CA ASP A 90 -10.14 -22.21 -0.84
C ASP A 90 -9.10 -22.29 -1.96
N ALA A 91 -9.38 -23.17 -2.93
CA ALA A 91 -8.45 -23.49 -4.02
C ALA A 91 -8.06 -22.28 -4.88
N GLN A 92 -8.99 -21.33 -5.12
CA GLN A 92 -8.71 -20.14 -5.92
C GLN A 92 -7.73 -19.23 -5.18
N ALA A 93 -7.98 -18.96 -3.90
CA ALA A 93 -7.07 -18.19 -3.06
C ALA A 93 -5.67 -18.83 -2.96
N GLN A 94 -5.60 -20.15 -2.76
CA GLN A 94 -4.33 -20.87 -2.72
C GLN A 94 -3.58 -20.83 -4.05
N ALA A 95 -4.28 -20.94 -5.18
CA ALA A 95 -3.67 -20.81 -6.50
C ALA A 95 -3.11 -19.39 -6.73
N ALA A 96 -3.88 -18.36 -6.37
CA ALA A 96 -3.45 -16.97 -6.48
C ALA A 96 -2.19 -16.69 -5.63
N ILE A 97 -2.19 -17.14 -4.36
CA ILE A 97 -1.03 -17.00 -3.46
C ILE A 97 0.20 -17.70 -4.03
N ARG A 98 0.08 -18.96 -4.50
CA ARG A 98 1.23 -19.68 -5.10
C ARG A 98 1.81 -18.96 -6.29
N ARG A 99 0.96 -18.42 -7.18
CA ARG A 99 1.40 -17.64 -8.34
C ARG A 99 2.09 -16.34 -7.93
N GLY A 100 1.58 -15.65 -6.91
CA GLY A 100 2.21 -14.45 -6.36
C GLY A 100 3.59 -14.75 -5.74
N LEU A 101 3.72 -15.83 -4.98
CA LEU A 101 5.00 -16.25 -4.42
C LEU A 101 6.00 -16.62 -5.53
N ALA A 102 5.55 -17.29 -6.59
CA ALA A 102 6.37 -17.59 -7.75
C ALA A 102 6.85 -16.30 -8.46
N TYR A 103 5.95 -15.33 -8.64
CA TYR A 103 6.31 -14.01 -9.17
C TYR A 103 7.40 -13.33 -8.35
N LEU A 104 7.26 -13.29 -7.01
CA LEU A 104 8.27 -12.69 -6.12
C LEU A 104 9.61 -13.42 -6.23
N ALA A 105 9.60 -14.75 -6.26
CA ALA A 105 10.82 -15.55 -6.40
C ALA A 105 11.56 -15.29 -7.73
N THR A 106 10.82 -15.18 -8.84
CA THR A 106 11.40 -14.89 -10.16
C THR A 106 12.07 -13.51 -10.22
N HIS A 107 11.56 -12.54 -9.46
CA HIS A 107 12.00 -11.15 -9.55
C HIS A 107 12.91 -10.69 -8.40
N ALA A 108 13.06 -11.51 -7.35
CA ALA A 108 13.79 -11.17 -6.12
C ALA A 108 15.22 -10.67 -6.37
N SER A 109 15.95 -11.26 -7.33
CA SER A 109 17.35 -10.92 -7.60
C SER A 109 17.58 -9.44 -7.94
N ARG A 110 16.56 -8.73 -8.44
CA ARG A 110 16.62 -7.31 -8.78
C ARG A 110 16.89 -6.44 -7.55
N TRP A 111 16.46 -6.87 -6.38
CA TRP A 111 16.64 -6.13 -5.13
C TRP A 111 18.06 -6.16 -4.59
N SER A 112 18.89 -7.10 -5.07
CA SER A 112 20.28 -7.21 -4.63
C SER A 112 21.12 -5.99 -5.03
N ALA A 113 20.77 -5.36 -6.16
CA ALA A 113 21.48 -4.22 -6.74
C ALA A 113 20.72 -2.89 -6.66
N VAL A 114 19.50 -2.87 -6.10
CA VAL A 114 18.61 -1.69 -6.14
C VAL A 114 19.27 -0.45 -5.54
N HIS A 115 19.15 0.68 -6.24
CA HIS A 115 19.46 1.99 -5.67
C HIS A 115 18.22 2.61 -5.02
N ILE A 116 18.40 3.40 -3.96
CA ILE A 116 17.28 4.05 -3.25
C ILE A 116 16.40 4.90 -4.21
N ASN A 117 17.00 5.53 -5.21
CA ASN A 117 16.28 6.33 -6.22
C ASN A 117 15.44 5.49 -7.19
N GLU A 118 15.65 4.17 -7.22
CA GLU A 118 14.90 3.20 -8.03
C GLU A 118 13.85 2.47 -7.19
N THR A 119 13.83 2.70 -5.87
CA THR A 119 12.79 2.15 -5.00
C THR A 119 11.49 2.94 -5.18
N PRO A 120 10.33 2.25 -5.21
CA PRO A 120 9.05 2.95 -5.13
C PRO A 120 8.96 3.75 -3.83
N LEU A 121 8.08 4.76 -3.80
CA LEU A 121 7.93 5.62 -2.62
C LEU A 121 7.69 4.79 -1.35
N GLY A 122 8.58 4.94 -0.37
CA GLY A 122 8.52 4.22 0.90
C GLY A 122 8.84 2.71 0.79
N GLY A 123 9.27 2.22 -0.37
CA GLY A 123 9.51 0.80 -0.61
C GLY A 123 10.61 0.19 0.24
N GLU A 124 11.62 0.96 0.60
CA GLU A 124 12.66 0.59 1.55
C GLU A 124 12.13 0.40 2.98
N MET A 125 10.97 0.99 3.29
CA MET A 125 10.28 0.76 4.55
C MET A 125 9.25 -0.36 4.42
N ILE A 126 8.38 -0.28 3.42
CA ILE A 126 7.20 -1.14 3.28
C ILE A 126 7.60 -2.59 2.99
N LEU A 127 8.45 -2.84 1.99
CA LEU A 127 8.71 -4.19 1.52
C LEU A 127 9.40 -5.08 2.59
N PRO A 128 10.43 -4.59 3.32
CA PRO A 128 11.01 -5.39 4.40
C PRO A 128 10.01 -5.72 5.52
N LEU A 129 9.09 -4.82 5.85
CA LEU A 129 8.03 -5.11 6.83
C LEU A 129 7.11 -6.22 6.32
N LEU A 130 6.62 -6.11 5.09
CA LEU A 130 5.75 -7.14 4.50
C LEU A 130 6.46 -8.50 4.41
N LEU A 131 7.77 -8.54 4.12
CA LEU A 131 8.57 -9.77 4.11
C LEU A 131 8.68 -10.40 5.51
N LYS A 132 8.86 -9.58 6.55
CA LYS A 132 8.85 -10.02 7.96
C LYS A 132 7.48 -10.59 8.34
N GLU A 133 6.39 -9.92 7.96
CA GLU A 133 5.03 -10.39 8.21
C GLU A 133 4.73 -11.70 7.48
N ALA A 134 5.17 -11.84 6.23
CA ALA A 134 5.00 -13.06 5.45
C ALA A 134 5.77 -14.24 6.05
N ALA A 135 7.01 -14.02 6.49
CA ALA A 135 7.80 -15.03 7.19
C ALA A 135 7.13 -15.47 8.49
N ALA A 136 6.56 -14.53 9.26
CA ALA A 136 5.80 -14.84 10.48
C ALA A 136 4.53 -15.67 10.21
N GLN A 137 3.96 -15.59 9.01
CA GLN A 137 2.83 -16.42 8.57
C GLN A 137 3.26 -17.76 7.95
N GLY A 138 4.56 -18.07 7.96
CA GLY A 138 5.10 -19.35 7.46
C GLY A 138 5.36 -19.39 5.96
N PHE A 139 5.31 -18.26 5.25
CA PHE A 139 5.70 -18.21 3.84
C PHE A 139 7.21 -18.35 3.69
N ALA A 140 7.65 -19.33 2.92
CA ALA A 140 9.05 -19.53 2.58
C ALA A 140 9.45 -18.59 1.42
N ILE A 141 9.91 -17.38 1.76
CA ILE A 141 10.46 -16.41 0.82
C ILE A 141 11.95 -16.24 1.10
N ASP A 142 12.81 -16.40 0.08
CA ASP A 142 14.23 -16.13 0.22
C ASP A 142 14.47 -14.63 0.41
N GLN A 143 14.88 -14.24 1.61
CA GLN A 143 15.12 -12.84 1.96
C GLN A 143 16.53 -12.34 1.56
N ARG A 144 17.45 -13.23 1.16
CA ARG A 144 18.84 -12.85 0.83
C ARG A 144 18.92 -11.78 -0.26
N PRO A 145 18.13 -11.83 -1.36
CA PRO A 145 18.14 -10.77 -2.37
C PRO A 145 17.69 -9.40 -1.86
N TYR A 146 16.94 -9.36 -0.76
CA TYR A 146 16.39 -8.13 -0.17
C TYR A 146 17.28 -7.55 0.95
N ALA A 147 18.42 -8.16 1.27
CA ALA A 147 19.28 -7.77 2.39
C ALA A 147 19.66 -6.28 2.39
N ARG A 148 19.89 -5.71 1.19
CA ARG A 148 20.19 -4.28 1.05
C ARG A 148 19.03 -3.39 1.51
N LEU A 149 17.79 -3.76 1.22
CA LEU A 149 16.61 -3.02 1.68
C LEU A 149 16.47 -3.06 3.19
N PHE A 150 16.75 -4.19 3.83
CA PHE A 150 16.76 -4.28 5.30
C PHE A 150 17.77 -3.30 5.91
N GLY A 151 18.99 -3.23 5.36
CA GLY A 151 19.97 -2.24 5.81
C GLY A 151 19.53 -0.78 5.58
N MET A 152 18.86 -0.48 4.45
CA MET A 152 18.29 0.85 4.20
C MET A 152 17.20 1.20 5.23
N ARG A 153 16.34 0.23 5.57
CA ARG A 153 15.28 0.38 6.58
C ARG A 153 15.87 0.72 7.95
N GLU A 154 16.85 -0.06 8.41
CA GLU A 154 17.52 0.16 9.71
C GLU A 154 18.11 1.57 9.79
N GLN A 155 18.90 1.96 8.80
CA GLN A 155 19.49 3.31 8.74
C GLN A 155 18.44 4.42 8.72
N LYS A 156 17.32 4.21 8.02
CA LYS A 156 16.24 5.21 7.96
C LYS A 156 15.49 5.30 9.28
N LEU A 157 15.20 4.19 9.95
CA LEU A 157 14.58 4.17 11.29
C LEU A 157 15.45 4.88 12.33
N GLU A 158 16.76 4.63 12.33
CA GLU A 158 17.71 5.30 13.24
C GLU A 158 17.75 6.82 13.05
N ARG A 159 17.59 7.29 11.81
CA ARG A 159 17.52 8.72 11.50
C ARG A 159 16.18 9.29 11.94
N LEU A 160 15.08 8.61 11.60
CA LEU A 160 13.72 9.04 11.92
C LEU A 160 13.45 9.11 13.43
N ALA A 161 14.08 8.25 14.23
CA ALA A 161 13.98 8.27 15.69
C ALA A 161 14.41 9.61 16.33
N ARG A 162 15.13 10.46 15.58
CA ARG A 162 15.64 11.76 16.05
C ARG A 162 14.70 12.93 15.74
N TYR A 163 13.61 12.70 15.00
CA TYR A 163 12.71 13.75 14.54
C TYR A 163 11.29 13.50 15.02
N PRO A 164 10.59 14.53 15.54
CA PRO A 164 9.17 14.41 15.83
C PRO A 164 8.40 14.28 14.52
N PHE A 165 7.41 13.38 14.50
CA PHE A 165 6.46 13.29 13.41
C PHE A 165 5.33 14.29 13.65
N ALA A 166 5.03 15.08 12.64
CA ALA A 166 3.90 15.99 12.61
C ALA A 166 3.05 15.69 11.37
N ALA A 167 1.82 16.20 11.37
CA ALA A 167 0.95 16.22 10.21
C ALA A 167 1.71 16.75 8.99
N ASN A 168 1.47 16.14 7.82
CA ASN A 168 2.11 16.49 6.55
C ASN A 168 3.64 16.29 6.49
N SER A 169 4.26 15.66 7.48
CA SER A 169 5.67 15.26 7.36
C SER A 169 5.80 14.08 6.39
N ALA A 170 6.75 14.14 5.45
CA ALA A 170 6.90 13.12 4.40
C ALA A 170 6.88 11.65 4.89
N PRO A 171 7.48 11.29 6.05
CA PRO A 171 7.43 9.92 6.55
C PRO A 171 6.03 9.42 6.93
N THR A 172 5.06 10.31 7.18
CA THR A 172 3.69 9.92 7.56
C THR A 172 2.93 9.21 6.45
N TYR A 173 3.31 9.41 5.18
CA TYR A 173 2.66 8.74 4.04
C TYR A 173 2.77 7.20 4.11
N SER A 174 3.88 6.68 4.63
CA SER A 174 4.12 5.24 4.83
C SER A 174 4.26 4.90 6.31
N TRP A 175 3.48 5.57 7.16
CA TRP A 175 3.58 5.43 8.61
C TRP A 175 3.32 4.00 9.09
N GLU A 176 2.43 3.25 8.42
CA GLU A 176 2.16 1.84 8.68
C GLU A 176 3.42 0.98 8.62
N ALA A 177 4.41 1.41 7.84
CA ALA A 177 5.67 0.72 7.69
C ALA A 177 6.71 1.12 8.73
N LEU A 178 6.48 2.12 9.60
CA LEU A 178 7.51 2.60 10.53
C LEU A 178 7.57 1.81 11.83
N GLU A 179 6.55 1.01 12.17
CA GLU A 179 6.45 0.29 13.45
C GLU A 179 6.60 1.22 14.68
N LEU A 180 6.08 2.44 14.58
CA LEU A 180 6.13 3.45 15.65
C LEU A 180 4.78 3.61 16.36
N PRO A 181 4.74 4.07 17.62
CA PRO A 181 3.49 4.37 18.31
C PRO A 181 2.77 5.54 17.63
N PHE A 182 1.44 5.45 17.60
CA PHE A 182 0.60 6.54 17.11
C PHE A 182 0.73 7.76 18.02
N ALA A 183 0.74 8.94 17.41
CA ALA A 183 0.69 10.20 18.13
C ALA A 183 -0.30 11.17 17.44
N PRO A 184 -1.24 11.80 18.16
CA PRO A 184 -2.30 12.62 17.57
C PRO A 184 -1.80 13.75 16.66
N GLN A 185 -0.60 14.28 16.91
CA GLN A 185 -0.01 15.32 16.06
C GLN A 185 0.29 14.88 14.62
N MET A 186 0.20 13.58 14.31
CA MET A 186 0.36 13.04 12.95
C MET A 186 -0.91 13.16 12.11
N LEU A 187 -2.07 13.40 12.72
CA LEU A 187 -3.35 13.49 12.02
C LEU A 187 -3.44 14.76 11.18
N ASP A 188 -3.90 14.62 9.95
CA ASP A 188 -4.29 15.73 9.10
C ASP A 188 -5.69 16.28 9.52
N PRO A 189 -6.14 17.44 8.98
CA PRO A 189 -7.45 18.01 9.32
C PRO A 189 -8.66 17.12 9.00
N TRP A 190 -8.48 16.06 8.21
CA TRP A 190 -9.49 15.07 7.85
C TRP A 190 -9.31 13.77 8.65
N THR A 191 -8.53 13.80 9.73
CA THR A 191 -8.23 12.65 10.60
C THR A 191 -7.55 11.47 9.88
N GLY A 192 -7.00 11.72 8.71
CA GLY A 192 -6.10 10.82 8.00
C GLY A 192 -4.66 10.94 8.50
N VAL A 193 -3.80 10.02 8.07
CA VAL A 193 -2.35 10.12 8.26
C VAL A 193 -1.68 10.17 6.89
N GLY A 194 -0.96 11.27 6.62
CA GLY A 194 -0.16 11.44 5.42
C GLY A 194 -0.93 11.34 4.10
N HIS A 195 -2.25 11.58 4.09
CA HIS A 195 -3.12 11.35 2.92
C HIS A 195 -3.02 9.93 2.33
N SER A 196 -2.66 8.95 3.17
CA SER A 196 -2.43 7.56 2.80
C SER A 196 -3.51 6.69 3.42
N PRO A 197 -4.33 5.98 2.62
CA PRO A 197 -5.33 5.05 3.16
C PRO A 197 -4.70 3.94 4.01
N SER A 198 -3.50 3.46 3.63
CA SER A 198 -2.74 2.46 4.38
C SER A 198 -2.30 2.98 5.75
N ALA A 199 -1.69 4.17 5.80
CA ALA A 199 -1.29 4.79 7.05
C ALA A 199 -2.50 5.11 7.93
N THR A 200 -3.60 5.52 7.30
CA THR A 200 -4.87 5.80 7.98
C THR A 200 -5.45 4.53 8.62
N ALA A 201 -5.50 3.43 7.88
CA ALA A 201 -5.92 2.14 8.41
C ALA A 201 -5.00 1.64 9.55
N ALA A 202 -3.70 1.89 9.46
CA ALA A 202 -2.76 1.53 10.52
C ALA A 202 -2.99 2.29 11.82
N TRP A 203 -3.26 3.60 11.75
CA TRP A 203 -3.53 4.37 12.96
C TRP A 203 -4.86 3.94 13.58
N LEU A 204 -5.91 3.72 12.77
CA LEU A 204 -7.21 3.25 13.23
C LEU A 204 -7.09 1.91 13.97
N ARG A 205 -6.27 0.99 13.44
CA ARG A 205 -5.90 -0.25 14.11
C ARG A 205 -5.18 0.01 15.44
N SER A 206 -4.18 0.90 15.42
CA SER A 206 -3.36 1.22 16.60
C SER A 206 -4.18 1.88 17.71
N ALA A 207 -5.18 2.69 17.36
CA ALA A 207 -6.09 3.30 18.32
C ALA A 207 -6.98 2.25 19.00
N GLY A 208 -7.30 1.15 18.31
CA GLY A 208 -8.19 0.11 18.83
C GLY A 208 -9.49 0.72 19.34
N ASP A 209 -9.99 0.24 20.48
CA ASP A 209 -11.15 0.83 21.19
C ASP A 209 -10.79 1.80 22.30
N ALA A 210 -9.59 2.39 22.25
CA ALA A 210 -9.13 3.30 23.28
C ALA A 210 -10.06 4.54 23.37
N PRO A 211 -10.69 4.80 24.53
CA PRO A 211 -11.70 5.86 24.67
C PRO A 211 -11.17 7.25 24.30
N GLN A 212 -9.88 7.52 24.57
CA GLN A 212 -9.24 8.80 24.26
C GLN A 212 -9.16 9.10 22.75
N TYR A 213 -9.40 8.12 21.88
CA TYR A 213 -9.42 8.30 20.43
C TYR A 213 -10.81 8.09 19.81
N ALA A 214 -11.86 7.88 20.60
CA ALA A 214 -13.20 7.59 20.08
C ALA A 214 -13.74 8.70 19.16
N GLU A 215 -13.60 9.97 19.55
CA GLU A 215 -14.02 11.10 18.73
C GLU A 215 -13.22 11.22 17.44
N LEU A 216 -11.89 11.03 17.51
CA LEU A 216 -11.02 11.06 16.33
C LEU A 216 -11.32 9.92 15.35
N ARG A 217 -11.66 8.72 15.85
CA ARG A 217 -12.05 7.57 15.01
C ARG A 217 -13.37 7.79 14.30
N ALA A 218 -14.32 8.50 14.93
CA ALA A 218 -15.63 8.76 14.34
C ALA A 218 -15.58 9.73 13.15
N LEU A 219 -14.48 10.47 13.00
CA LEU A 219 -14.27 11.46 11.93
C LEU A 219 -13.51 10.90 10.72
N ALA A 220 -12.93 9.69 10.84
CA ALA A 220 -12.02 9.07 9.87
C ALA A 220 -12.68 7.98 9.02
#